data_AF-A0A7S4VIX5-F1
#
_entry.id   AF-A0A7S4VIX5-F1
#
_cell.length_a   1.000
_cell.length_b   1.000
_cell.length_c   1.000
_cell.angle_alpha   90.00
_cell.angle_beta   90.00
_cell.angle_gamma   90.00
#
_symmetry.space_group_name_H-M   'P 1'
#
loop_
_entity.id
_entity.type
_entity.pdbx_description
1 polymer ?
#
loop_
_entity_poly.entity_id
_entity_poly.type
_entity_poly.pdbx_seq_one_letter_code
_entity_poly.pdbx_strand_id
1 'polypeptide(L)'
;VVVVEDKKTVMAEPTEEGNLMNDAFAHWLEQNAEWISDFRQLRKKFIITRSISGIISLVSSITLAYLICRSKNGLSTTFHRLLLGLAVSNIIYSFAWSIFSVSVPQEMRYLIWGARGNQGTCDAQAFVILVGALAGVFYNCSLCVYYLCVLKYSKVQKLISRLKFAVMLFLLDILSCLALWDWQPMHLIPSVLFVG
;
A
#
# COMPACT_ATOMS: atom_id res chain seq x y z
N VAL A 1 13.83 29.89 2.28
CA VAL A 1 15.31 29.80 2.33
C VAL A 1 15.73 28.49 3.03
N VAL A 2 15.53 27.32 2.41
CA VAL A 2 16.05 26.01 2.88
C VAL A 2 16.25 25.05 1.69
N VAL A 3 16.63 25.56 0.51
CA VAL A 3 16.81 24.70 -0.70
C VAL A 3 18.16 24.94 -1.38
N VAL A 4 19.12 25.55 -0.68
CA VAL A 4 20.45 25.85 -1.24
C VAL A 4 21.49 24.79 -0.84
N GLU A 5 21.14 23.80 -0.01
CA GLU A 5 22.13 22.94 0.66
C GLU A 5 22.47 21.63 -0.07
N ASP A 6 21.87 21.34 -1.22
CA ASP A 6 22.13 20.09 -1.97
C ASP A 6 23.05 20.28 -3.20
N LYS A 7 24.10 21.11 -3.02
CA LYS A 7 25.09 21.44 -4.06
C LYS A 7 26.27 20.46 -4.17
N LYS A 8 26.25 19.28 -3.53
CA LYS A 8 27.44 18.43 -3.42
C LYS A 8 27.17 16.93 -3.60
N THR A 9 26.94 16.46 -4.83
CA THR A 9 27.26 15.05 -5.16
C THR A 9 27.39 14.68 -6.65
N VAL A 10 27.50 15.61 -7.60
CA VAL A 10 27.83 15.26 -8.99
C VAL A 10 28.99 16.13 -9.48
N MET A 11 30.22 15.71 -9.17
CA MET A 11 31.44 16.24 -9.77
C MET A 11 31.62 15.56 -11.13
N ALA A 12 31.04 16.15 -12.17
CA ALA A 12 31.42 15.96 -13.56
C ALA A 12 31.69 17.36 -14.16
N GLU A 13 32.71 17.47 -15.00
CA GLU A 13 33.17 18.69 -15.68
C GLU A 13 32.03 19.65 -16.08
N PRO A 14 32.12 20.95 -15.78
CA PRO A 14 31.08 21.91 -16.16
C PRO A 14 31.20 22.23 -17.64
N THR A 15 30.46 21.52 -18.49
CA THR A 15 30.22 21.93 -19.87
C THR A 15 29.30 23.15 -19.91
N GLU A 16 29.55 24.07 -20.84
CA GLU A 16 28.82 25.33 -21.00
C GLU A 16 27.30 25.13 -21.21
N GLU A 17 26.91 24.02 -21.85
CA GLU A 17 25.52 23.55 -21.96
C GLU A 17 24.89 23.18 -20.61
N GLY A 18 25.67 22.62 -19.69
CA GLY A 18 25.19 22.28 -18.35
C GLY A 18 24.82 23.52 -17.53
N ASN A 19 25.54 24.62 -17.70
CA ASN A 19 25.23 25.88 -17.02
C ASN A 19 23.93 26.50 -17.52
N LEU A 20 23.70 26.52 -18.84
CA LEU A 20 22.45 26.98 -19.45
C LEU A 20 21.23 26.15 -19.04
N MET A 21 21.39 24.82 -18.97
CA MET A 21 20.32 23.93 -18.52
C MET A 21 19.99 24.14 -17.02
N ASN A 22 21.02 24.35 -16.19
CA ASN A 22 20.84 24.65 -14.77
C ASN A 22 20.14 26.00 -14.56
N ASP A 23 20.48 27.02 -15.35
CA ASP A 23 19.87 28.34 -15.27
C ASP A 23 18.41 28.33 -15.75
N ALA A 24 18.12 27.61 -16.85
CA ALA A 24 16.75 27.42 -17.33
C ALA A 24 15.88 26.66 -16.31
N PHE A 25 16.45 25.65 -15.65
CA PHE A 25 15.77 24.92 -14.58
C PHE A 25 15.54 25.80 -13.34
N ALA A 26 16.51 26.63 -12.96
CA ALA A 26 16.36 27.58 -11.86
C ALA A 26 15.24 28.60 -12.14
N HIS A 27 15.19 29.15 -13.35
CA HIS A 27 14.12 30.05 -13.77
C HIS A 27 12.75 29.36 -13.79
N TRP A 28 12.68 28.10 -14.26
CA TRP A 28 11.46 27.29 -14.20
C TRP A 28 11.01 27.04 -12.75
N LEU A 29 11.94 26.75 -11.83
CA LEU A 29 11.63 26.55 -10.41
C LEU A 29 11.07 27.82 -9.76
N GLU A 30 11.63 28.99 -10.07
CA GLU A 30 11.13 30.26 -9.55
C GLU A 30 9.72 30.57 -10.05
N GLN A 31 9.46 30.37 -11.35
CA GLN A 31 8.13 30.55 -11.92
C GLN A 31 7.07 29.61 -11.31
N ASN A 32 7.48 28.41 -10.89
CA ASN A 32 6.57 27.39 -10.35
C ASN A 32 6.68 27.24 -8.82
N ALA A 33 7.38 28.13 -8.12
CA ALA A 33 7.69 27.97 -6.71
C ALA A 33 6.42 27.91 -5.83
N GLU A 34 5.41 28.74 -6.11
CA GLU A 34 4.14 28.74 -5.39
C GLU A 34 3.40 27.42 -5.57
N TRP A 35 3.24 26.97 -6.83
CA TRP A 35 2.63 25.68 -7.17
C TRP A 35 3.35 24.52 -6.48
N ILE A 36 4.69 24.46 -6.55
CA ILE A 36 5.47 23.40 -5.90
C ILE A 36 5.24 23.39 -4.40
N SER A 37 5.13 24.57 -3.77
CA SER A 37 4.87 24.69 -2.34
C SER A 37 3.46 24.20 -1.96
N ASP A 38 2.45 24.56 -2.74
CA ASP A 38 1.06 24.11 -2.54
C ASP A 38 0.93 22.59 -2.73
N PHE A 39 1.52 22.04 -3.79
CA PHE A 39 1.53 20.60 -4.03
C PHE A 39 2.19 19.83 -2.89
N ARG A 40 3.26 20.40 -2.30
CA ARG A 40 3.91 19.81 -1.13
C ARG A 40 3.00 19.84 0.10
N GLN A 41 2.29 20.94 0.34
CA GLN A 41 1.36 21.05 1.47
C GLN A 41 0.16 20.11 1.30
N LEU A 42 -0.39 20.00 0.10
CA LEU A 42 -1.46 19.05 -0.21
C LEU A 42 -1.03 17.61 0.04
N ARG A 43 0.15 17.21 -0.44
CA ARG A 43 0.68 15.86 -0.20
C ARG A 43 0.93 15.59 1.28
N LYS A 44 1.49 16.55 2.01
CA LYS A 44 1.66 16.43 3.47
C LYS A 44 0.33 16.18 4.17
N LYS A 45 -0.69 16.99 3.87
CA LYS A 45 -2.04 16.82 4.42
C LYS A 45 -2.61 15.45 4.07
N PHE A 46 -2.49 15.03 2.81
CA PHE A 46 -2.96 13.72 2.37
C PHE A 46 -2.28 12.55 3.09
N ILE A 47 -0.95 12.59 3.20
CA ILE A 47 -0.15 11.57 3.91
C ILE A 47 -0.59 11.50 5.38
N ILE A 48 -0.70 12.64 6.06
CA ILE A 48 -1.09 12.68 7.49
C ILE A 48 -2.50 12.13 7.68
N THR A 49 -3.48 12.60 6.89
CA THR A 49 -4.86 12.11 6.95
C THR A 49 -4.92 10.61 6.70
N ARG A 50 -4.16 10.12 5.72
CA ARG A 50 -4.09 8.70 5.39
C ARG A 50 -3.46 7.87 6.51
N SER A 51 -2.38 8.35 7.13
CA SER A 51 -1.76 7.67 8.27
C SER A 51 -2.71 7.59 9.47
N ILE A 52 -3.44 8.66 9.79
CA ILE A 52 -4.42 8.67 10.88
C ILE A 52 -5.55 7.67 10.60
N SER A 53 -6.09 7.70 9.38
CA SER A 53 -7.12 6.74 8.94
C SER A 53 -6.63 5.29 9.03
N GLY A 54 -5.39 5.04 8.62
CA GLY A 54 -4.73 3.74 8.75
C GLY A 54 -4.62 3.28 10.20
N ILE A 55 -4.24 4.15 11.14
CA ILE A 55 -4.14 3.82 12.56
C ILE A 55 -5.50 3.49 13.17
N ILE A 56 -6.54 4.27 12.88
CA ILE A 56 -7.90 4.01 13.35
C ILE A 56 -8.39 2.65 12.83
N SER A 57 -8.13 2.37 11.55
CA SER A 57 -8.48 1.10 10.91
C SER A 57 -7.71 -0.08 11.53
N LEU A 58 -6.43 0.10 11.86
CA LEU A 58 -5.61 -0.89 12.58
C LEU A 58 -6.24 -1.25 13.93
N VAL A 59 -6.52 -0.24 14.76
CA VAL A 59 -7.08 -0.45 16.10
C VAL A 59 -8.44 -1.15 16.03
N SER A 60 -9.28 -0.71 15.10
CA SER A 60 -10.61 -1.31 14.87
C SER A 60 -10.50 -2.78 14.43
N SER A 61 -9.58 -3.07 13.49
CA SER A 61 -9.39 -4.41 12.97
C SER A 61 -8.76 -5.36 14.00
N ILE A 62 -7.82 -4.87 14.82
CA ILE A 62 -7.26 -5.62 15.95
C ILE A 62 -8.36 -5.94 16.97
N THR A 63 -9.23 -4.97 17.27
CA THR A 63 -10.35 -5.17 18.19
C THR A 63 -11.32 -6.23 17.66
N LEU A 64 -11.64 -6.19 16.35
CA LEU A 64 -12.47 -7.19 15.71
C LEU A 64 -11.84 -8.60 15.79
N ALA A 65 -10.55 -8.71 15.46
CA ALA A 65 -9.83 -9.98 15.56
C ALA A 65 -9.82 -10.51 17.01
N TYR A 66 -9.59 -9.63 17.99
CA TYR A 66 -9.63 -9.98 19.41
C TYR A 66 -11.01 -10.47 19.85
N LEU A 67 -12.09 -9.80 19.45
CA LEU A 67 -13.46 -10.21 19.77
C LEU A 67 -13.80 -11.59 19.19
N ILE A 68 -13.35 -11.88 17.96
CA ILE A 68 -13.53 -13.18 17.32
C ILE A 68 -12.76 -14.27 18.07
N CYS A 69 -11.50 -14.02 18.42
CA CYS A 69 -10.66 -14.97 19.14
C CYS A 69 -11.16 -15.24 20.58
N ARG A 70 -11.75 -14.24 21.24
CA ARG A 70 -12.30 -14.37 22.60
C ARG A 70 -13.61 -15.17 22.65
N SER A 71 -14.35 -15.25 21.54
CA SER A 71 -15.62 -15.97 21.49
C SER A 71 -15.43 -17.48 21.58
N LYS A 72 -16.08 -18.14 22.56
CA LYS A 72 -15.96 -19.59 22.82
C LYS A 72 -16.42 -20.48 21.64
N ASN A 73 -17.29 -19.95 20.77
CA ASN A 73 -17.71 -20.61 19.52
C ASN A 73 -17.04 -19.99 18.27
N GLY A 74 -16.09 -19.09 18.49
CA GLY A 74 -15.61 -18.09 17.53
C GLY A 74 -14.79 -18.63 16.36
N LEU A 75 -14.16 -19.81 16.43
CA LEU A 75 -13.44 -20.39 15.27
C LEU A 75 -14.13 -21.61 14.66
N SER A 76 -15.24 -22.06 15.25
CA SER A 76 -15.93 -23.28 14.81
C SER A 76 -16.71 -23.04 13.51
N THR A 77 -17.25 -21.84 13.33
CA THR A 77 -18.05 -21.51 12.14
C THR A 77 -17.18 -20.94 11.01
N THR A 78 -17.50 -21.31 9.77
CA THR A 78 -16.82 -20.80 8.56
C THR A 78 -16.88 -19.28 8.47
N PHE A 79 -17.99 -18.68 8.90
CA PHE A 79 -18.17 -17.22 8.91
C PHE A 79 -17.08 -16.50 9.68
N HIS A 80 -16.80 -16.92 10.92
CA HIS A 80 -15.82 -16.24 11.74
C HIS A 80 -14.38 -16.45 11.24
N ARG A 81 -14.08 -17.60 10.58
CA ARG A 81 -12.77 -17.82 9.95
C ARG A 81 -12.54 -16.86 8.78
N LEU A 82 -13.56 -16.61 7.96
CA LEU A 82 -13.50 -15.62 6.88
C LEU A 82 -13.37 -14.20 7.44
N LEU A 83 -14.11 -13.89 8.51
CA LEU A 83 -14.06 -12.59 9.18
C LEU A 83 -12.69 -12.33 9.82
N LEU A 84 -12.05 -13.36 10.38
CA LEU A 84 -10.69 -13.29 10.90
C LEU A 84 -9.68 -13.05 9.76
N GLY A 85 -9.81 -13.75 8.63
CA GLY A 85 -8.98 -13.52 7.45
C GLY A 85 -9.09 -12.08 6.92
N LEU A 86 -10.30 -11.55 6.84
CA LEU A 86 -10.56 -10.15 6.48
C LEU A 86 -9.93 -9.16 7.46
N ALA A 87 -10.02 -9.43 8.76
CA ALA A 87 -9.40 -8.59 9.78
C ALA A 87 -7.87 -8.58 9.64
N VAL A 88 -7.25 -9.75 9.38
CA VAL A 88 -5.80 -9.87 9.15
C VAL A 88 -5.36 -9.12 7.90
N SER A 89 -6.08 -9.24 6.77
CA SER A 89 -5.75 -8.49 5.55
C SER A 89 -5.85 -6.98 5.76
N ASN A 90 -6.86 -6.51 6.48
CA ASN A 90 -7.01 -5.09 6.83
C ASN A 90 -5.89 -4.60 7.75
N ILE A 91 -5.41 -5.43 8.68
CA ILE A 91 -4.26 -5.09 9.54
C ILE A 91 -3.01 -4.91 8.69
N ILE A 92 -2.70 -5.87 7.80
CA ILE A 92 -1.52 -5.81 6.93
C ILE A 92 -1.58 -4.57 6.03
N TYR A 93 -2.72 -4.34 5.38
CA TYR A 93 -2.93 -3.19 4.50
C TYR A 93 -2.77 -1.86 5.25
N SER A 94 -3.44 -1.73 6.39
CA SER A 94 -3.40 -0.48 7.17
C SER A 94 -2.02 -0.22 7.78
N PHE A 95 -1.29 -1.28 8.15
CA PHE A 95 0.09 -1.17 8.61
C PHE A 95 1.00 -0.67 7.51
N ALA A 96 0.91 -1.26 6.30
CA ALA A 96 1.70 -0.86 5.15
C ALA A 96 1.47 0.61 4.76
N TRP A 97 0.22 1.10 4.86
CA TRP A 97 -0.09 2.52 4.66
C TRP A 97 0.42 3.45 5.75
N SER A 98 0.51 2.98 7.00
CA SER A 98 1.07 3.77 8.10
C SER A 98 2.56 4.05 7.89
N ILE A 99 3.30 3.07 7.37
CA ILE A 99 4.74 3.19 7.06
C ILE A 99 5.04 3.71 5.65
N PHE A 100 4.02 4.19 4.91
CA PHE A 100 4.17 4.64 3.51
C PHE A 100 5.20 5.75 3.34
N SER A 101 5.07 6.81 4.13
CA SER A 101 5.97 7.97 4.06
C SER A 101 7.44 7.62 4.31
N VAL A 102 7.71 6.63 5.16
CA VAL A 102 9.06 6.23 5.55
C VAL A 102 9.74 5.41 4.45
N SER A 103 8.99 4.61 3.70
CA SER A 103 9.55 3.65 2.72
C SER A 103 9.88 4.27 1.37
N VAL A 104 9.49 5.54 1.15
CA VAL A 104 9.81 6.30 -0.06
C VAL A 104 11.31 6.59 -0.14
N PRO A 105 11.94 6.52 -1.34
CA PRO A 105 13.36 6.79 -1.54
C PRO A 105 13.77 8.17 -1.02
N GLN A 106 14.93 8.25 -0.37
CA GLN A 106 15.46 9.51 0.19
C GLN A 106 15.64 10.62 -0.84
N GLU A 107 15.90 10.27 -2.10
CA GLU A 107 16.01 11.21 -3.22
C GLU A 107 14.75 12.04 -3.40
N MET A 108 13.58 11.51 -3.02
CA MET A 108 12.28 12.18 -3.15
C MET A 108 11.92 13.07 -1.94
N ARG A 109 12.86 13.34 -1.03
CA ARG A 109 12.63 14.21 0.16
C ARG A 109 12.18 15.62 -0.18
N TYR A 110 12.58 16.14 -1.34
CA TYR A 110 12.13 17.45 -1.81
C TYR A 110 10.61 17.49 -2.09
N LEU A 111 10.00 16.32 -2.35
CA LEU A 111 8.62 16.21 -2.80
C LEU A 111 7.71 15.56 -1.75
N ILE A 112 8.24 14.60 -0.99
CA ILE A 112 7.50 13.79 -0.02
C ILE A 112 8.08 13.98 1.38
N TRP A 113 7.21 14.32 2.32
CA TRP A 113 7.61 14.48 3.72
C TRP A 113 7.81 13.12 4.39
N GLY A 114 8.95 12.93 5.06
CA GLY A 114 9.27 11.71 5.80
C GLY A 114 10.01 10.63 5.00
N ALA A 115 10.36 10.88 3.73
CA ALA A 115 11.09 9.93 2.88
C ALA A 115 12.46 9.58 3.49
N ARG A 116 12.62 8.32 3.91
CA ARG A 116 13.83 7.78 4.56
C ARG A 116 14.27 6.43 4.00
N GLY A 117 13.51 5.84 3.09
CA GLY A 117 13.72 4.51 2.53
C GLY A 117 14.60 4.52 1.28
N ASN A 118 14.55 3.40 0.57
CA ASN A 118 15.22 3.18 -0.71
C ASN A 118 14.21 2.62 -1.73
N GLN A 119 14.65 2.39 -2.97
CA GLN A 119 13.78 1.84 -4.01
C GLN A 119 13.22 0.46 -3.62
N GLY A 120 14.05 -0.42 -3.06
CA GLY A 120 13.62 -1.74 -2.62
C GLY A 120 12.54 -1.73 -1.53
N THR A 121 12.60 -0.80 -0.57
CA THR A 121 11.56 -0.63 0.45
C THR A 121 10.26 -0.09 -0.15
N CYS A 122 10.35 0.77 -1.16
CA CYS A 122 9.20 1.30 -1.87
C CYS A 122 8.48 0.18 -2.64
N ASP A 123 9.24 -0.65 -3.35
CA ASP A 123 8.69 -1.76 -4.13
C ASP A 123 8.08 -2.81 -3.19
N ALA A 124 8.79 -3.21 -2.13
CA ALA A 124 8.30 -4.17 -1.15
C ALA A 124 7.01 -3.69 -0.47
N GLN A 125 6.93 -2.39 -0.16
CA GLN A 125 5.73 -1.81 0.41
C GLN A 125 4.56 -1.81 -0.58
N ALA A 126 4.79 -1.46 -1.84
CA ALA A 126 3.76 -1.50 -2.88
C ALA A 126 3.19 -2.92 -3.01
N PHE A 127 4.05 -3.93 -2.97
CA PHE A 127 3.64 -5.33 -2.95
C PHE A 127 2.76 -5.66 -1.73
N VAL A 128 3.17 -5.31 -0.52
CA VAL A 128 2.40 -5.59 0.70
C VAL A 128 1.03 -4.89 0.68
N ILE A 129 0.97 -3.66 0.18
CA ILE A 129 -0.28 -2.91 0.00
C ILE A 129 -1.19 -3.64 -0.98
N LEU A 130 -0.67 -4.07 -2.13
CA LEU A 130 -1.45 -4.77 -3.15
C LEU A 130 -2.01 -6.09 -2.62
N VAL A 131 -1.17 -6.89 -1.95
CA VAL A 131 -1.58 -8.17 -1.34
C VAL A 131 -2.67 -7.95 -0.29
N GLY A 132 -2.49 -6.98 0.61
CA GLY A 132 -3.48 -6.66 1.64
C GLY A 132 -4.82 -6.19 1.05
N ALA A 133 -4.78 -5.34 0.02
CA ALA A 133 -5.97 -4.82 -0.67
C ALA A 133 -6.75 -5.95 -1.37
N LEU A 134 -6.06 -6.74 -2.18
CA LEU A 134 -6.68 -7.84 -2.92
C LEU A 134 -7.28 -8.87 -1.95
N ALA A 135 -6.51 -9.32 -0.97
CA ALA A 135 -7.00 -10.26 0.05
C ALA A 135 -8.30 -9.74 0.71
N GLY A 136 -8.36 -8.46 1.06
CA GLY A 136 -9.56 -7.84 1.63
C GLY A 136 -10.77 -7.88 0.70
N VAL A 137 -10.60 -7.62 -0.60
CA VAL A 137 -11.68 -7.71 -1.60
C VAL A 137 -12.19 -9.16 -1.71
N PHE A 138 -11.30 -10.14 -1.80
CA PHE A 138 -11.70 -11.54 -1.95
C PHE A 138 -12.39 -12.09 -0.71
N TYR A 139 -11.94 -11.74 0.50
CA TYR A 139 -12.66 -12.10 1.72
C TYR A 139 -14.04 -11.45 1.78
N ASN A 140 -14.19 -10.20 1.36
CA ASN A 140 -15.49 -9.56 1.24
C ASN A 140 -16.40 -10.26 0.23
N CYS A 141 -15.90 -10.56 -0.98
CA CYS A 141 -16.66 -11.32 -1.98
C CYS A 141 -17.09 -12.69 -1.43
N SER A 142 -16.20 -13.37 -0.71
CA SER A 142 -16.46 -14.67 -0.09
C SER A 142 -17.56 -14.57 0.98
N LEU A 143 -17.57 -13.50 1.78
CA LEU A 143 -18.63 -13.22 2.75
C LEU A 143 -19.96 -12.95 2.07
N CYS A 144 -20.00 -12.17 0.98
CA CYS A 144 -21.22 -11.93 0.21
C CYS A 144 -21.84 -13.23 -0.32
N VAL A 145 -21.01 -14.11 -0.90
CA VAL A 145 -21.44 -15.43 -1.37
C VAL A 145 -21.93 -16.29 -0.19
N TYR A 146 -21.22 -16.27 0.94
CA TYR A 146 -21.63 -16.99 2.15
C TYR A 146 -23.02 -16.55 2.62
N TYR A 147 -23.28 -15.24 2.73
CA TYR A 147 -24.58 -14.71 3.13
C TYR A 147 -25.70 -15.08 2.16
N LEU A 148 -25.49 -14.94 0.85
CA LEU A 148 -26.46 -15.35 -0.16
C LEU A 148 -26.81 -16.83 -0.04
N CYS A 149 -25.83 -17.67 0.26
CA CYS A 149 -26.05 -19.10 0.42
C CYS A 149 -26.81 -19.44 1.69
N VAL A 150 -26.47 -18.84 2.83
CA VAL A 150 -27.20 -19.06 4.08
C VAL A 150 -28.67 -18.63 3.93
N LEU A 151 -28.94 -17.53 3.23
CA LEU A 151 -30.30 -16.99 3.07
C LEU A 151 -31.14 -17.77 2.04
N LYS A 152 -30.54 -18.17 0.91
CA LYS A 152 -31.28 -18.75 -0.23
C LYS A 152 -31.14 -20.26 -0.36
N TYR A 153 -30.03 -20.84 0.07
CA TYR A 153 -29.67 -22.23 -0.22
C TYR A 153 -29.40 -23.01 1.07
N SER A 154 -30.34 -23.87 1.47
CA SER A 154 -30.22 -24.72 2.66
C SER A 154 -28.99 -25.68 2.64
N LYS A 155 -28.36 -25.90 1.47
CA LYS A 155 -27.16 -26.75 1.30
C LYS A 155 -25.84 -25.96 1.31
N VAL A 156 -25.50 -25.40 2.47
CA VAL A 156 -24.32 -24.55 2.72
C VAL A 156 -22.97 -25.32 2.61
N GLN A 157 -22.95 -26.62 2.91
CA GLN A 157 -21.72 -27.43 3.05
C GLN A 157 -20.88 -27.59 1.77
N LYS A 158 -21.52 -27.85 0.61
CA LYS A 158 -20.82 -28.12 -0.66
C LYS A 158 -20.18 -26.87 -1.28
N LEU A 159 -20.71 -25.70 -0.97
CA LEU A 159 -20.16 -24.43 -1.47
C LEU A 159 -19.05 -23.89 -0.55
N ILE A 160 -19.12 -24.15 0.76
CA ILE A 160 -18.04 -23.83 1.70
C ILE A 160 -16.73 -24.50 1.30
N SER A 161 -16.75 -25.74 0.81
CA SER A 161 -15.52 -26.39 0.35
C SER A 161 -14.93 -25.70 -0.88
N ARG A 162 -15.78 -25.20 -1.80
CA ARG A 162 -15.34 -24.40 -2.95
C ARG A 162 -14.84 -23.01 -2.57
N LEU A 163 -15.43 -22.39 -1.54
CA LEU A 163 -15.01 -21.09 -1.02
C LEU A 163 -13.61 -21.16 -0.37
N LYS A 164 -13.35 -22.21 0.41
CA LYS A 164 -12.01 -22.52 0.93
C LYS A 164 -11.01 -22.69 -0.21
N PHE A 165 -11.41 -23.36 -1.29
CA PHE A 165 -10.58 -23.57 -2.46
C PHE A 165 -10.25 -22.26 -3.17
N ALA A 166 -11.21 -21.32 -3.30
CA ALA A 166 -10.96 -20.01 -3.90
C ALA A 166 -9.98 -19.16 -3.08
N VAL A 167 -10.10 -19.15 -1.75
CA VAL A 167 -9.14 -18.46 -0.86
C VAL A 167 -7.76 -19.14 -0.90
N MET A 168 -7.71 -20.46 -1.01
CA MET A 168 -6.46 -21.22 -1.09
C MET A 168 -5.76 -21.04 -2.46
N LEU A 169 -6.51 -20.92 -3.55
CA LEU A 169 -6.00 -20.51 -4.86
C LEU A 169 -5.40 -19.08 -4.80
N PHE A 170 -5.97 -18.20 -3.98
CA PHE A 170 -5.41 -16.88 -3.75
C PHE A 170 -4.09 -16.89 -2.97
N LEU A 171 -3.93 -17.79 -2.00
CA LEU A 171 -2.63 -18.01 -1.34
C LEU A 171 -1.59 -18.56 -2.33
N LEU A 172 -2.01 -19.35 -3.31
CA LEU A 172 -1.16 -19.83 -4.40
C LEU A 172 -0.81 -18.71 -5.38
N ASP A 173 -1.74 -17.80 -5.70
CA ASP A 173 -1.44 -16.60 -6.50
C ASP A 173 -0.47 -15.67 -5.76
N ILE A 174 -0.67 -15.44 -4.45
CA ILE A 174 0.28 -14.68 -3.62
C ILE A 174 1.65 -15.39 -3.60
N LEU A 175 1.69 -16.72 -3.50
CA LEU A 175 2.93 -17.50 -3.59
C LEU A 175 3.59 -17.37 -4.96
N SER A 176 2.81 -17.33 -6.03
CA SER A 176 3.30 -17.12 -7.39
C SER A 176 3.87 -15.71 -7.56
N CYS A 177 3.22 -14.69 -7.00
CA CYS A 177 3.74 -13.33 -7.00
C CYS A 177 5.03 -13.20 -6.16
N LEU A 178 5.16 -13.94 -5.06
CA LEU A 178 6.41 -14.05 -4.29
C LEU A 178 7.50 -14.80 -5.07
N ALA A 179 7.14 -15.85 -5.80
CA ALA A 179 8.08 -16.61 -6.65
C ALA A 179 8.53 -15.79 -7.89
N LEU A 180 7.66 -14.93 -8.41
CA LEU A 180 7.96 -13.98 -9.49
C LEU A 180 8.77 -12.78 -8.99
N TRP A 181 8.66 -12.41 -7.70
CA TRP A 181 9.51 -11.38 -7.09
C TRP A 181 10.98 -11.75 -7.13
N ASP A 182 11.33 -13.02 -6.92
CA ASP A 182 12.71 -13.52 -7.08
C ASP A 182 13.17 -13.53 -8.55
N TRP A 183 12.25 -13.42 -9.51
CA TRP A 183 12.54 -13.63 -10.93
C TRP A 183 12.50 -12.35 -11.79
N GLN A 184 12.21 -11.17 -11.23
CA GLN A 184 12.05 -9.95 -12.03
C GLN A 184 13.03 -8.84 -11.63
N PRO A 185 14.05 -8.55 -12.47
CA PRO A 185 14.85 -7.34 -12.32
C PRO A 185 13.99 -6.10 -12.66
N MET A 186 13.39 -5.52 -11.62
CA MET A 186 13.29 -4.07 -11.30
C MET A 186 13.11 -3.02 -12.43
N HIS A 187 12.38 -3.29 -13.52
CA HIS A 187 12.21 -2.26 -14.58
C HIS A 187 10.80 -1.99 -15.11
N LEU A 188 9.73 -2.68 -14.68
CA LEU A 188 8.44 -2.54 -15.38
C LEU A 188 7.17 -2.44 -14.51
N ILE A 189 7.20 -1.71 -13.40
CA ILE A 189 5.95 -1.30 -12.72
C ILE A 189 6.04 0.17 -12.24
N PRO A 190 5.90 1.15 -13.13
CA PRO A 190 5.15 2.34 -12.73
C PRO A 190 4.26 2.84 -13.89
N SER A 191 2.96 2.53 -13.85
CA SER A 191 1.98 3.32 -14.62
C SER A 191 0.52 3.12 -14.20
N VAL A 192 0.15 2.01 -13.54
CA VAL A 192 -1.28 1.66 -13.43
C VAL A 192 -1.94 2.07 -12.10
N LEU A 193 -1.20 2.51 -11.07
CA LEU A 193 -1.78 2.67 -9.72
C LEU A 193 -1.63 4.06 -9.06
N PHE A 194 -1.18 5.08 -9.80
CA PHE A 194 -1.05 6.46 -9.29
C PHE A 194 -2.16 7.43 -9.75
N VAL A 195 -3.25 6.93 -10.32
CA VAL A 195 -4.47 7.72 -10.58
C VAL A 195 -5.59 7.18 -9.70
N GLY A 196 -5.82 7.87 -8.59
CA GLY A 196 -6.89 7.63 -7.62
C GLY A 196 -6.86 8.70 -6.55
#